data_AF-A0AAE1FXS8-F1
#
_entry.id   AF-A0AAE1FXS8-F1
#
_cell.length_a   1.000
_cell.length_b   1.000
_cell.length_c   1.000
_cell.angle_alpha   90.00
_cell.angle_beta   90.00
_cell.angle_gamma   90.00
#
_symmetry.space_group_name_H-M   'P 1'
#
loop_
_entity.id
_entity.type
_entity.pdbx_description
1 polymer ?
#
loop_
_entity_poly.entity_id
_entity_poly.type
_entity_poly.pdbx_seq_one_letter_code
_entity_poly.pdbx_strand_id
1 'polypeptide(L)'
;MVDYGSFVPNALRTSQNPTLVTLGERLFLDSDLRPADPYGFLLTKMFEGTHALLVVGDYLRYTQSKKKITRTTYLMNEKVRGDGVLNLSHLQVAFILLVLGLSVSFLILLLERLTKTPPYTSTTVVSQ
;
A
#
# COMPACT_ATOMS: atom_id res chain seq x y z
N MET A 1 -19.46 -3.10 5.35
CA MET A 1 -18.94 -1.77 4.99
C MET A 1 -19.84 -0.78 5.69
N VAL A 2 -19.36 -0.10 6.73
CA VAL A 2 -20.17 0.90 7.46
C VAL A 2 -20.53 1.97 6.44
N ASP A 3 -21.81 2.22 6.26
CA ASP A 3 -22.27 3.24 5.33
C ASP A 3 -21.69 4.58 5.77
N TYR A 4 -20.72 5.10 5.02
CA TYR A 4 -20.10 6.39 5.29
C TYR A 4 -21.15 7.51 5.31
N GLY A 5 -22.31 7.27 4.67
CA GLY A 5 -23.46 8.16 4.71
C GLY A 5 -23.82 8.55 6.13
N SER A 6 -24.20 7.60 6.99
CA SER A 6 -24.73 7.91 8.32
C SER A 6 -23.65 8.16 9.39
N PHE A 7 -22.45 7.63 9.21
CA PHE A 7 -21.37 7.76 10.19
C PHE A 7 -20.92 9.21 10.39
N VAL A 8 -20.64 9.92 9.30
CA VAL A 8 -20.02 11.26 9.37
C VAL A 8 -20.95 12.28 10.03
N PRO A 9 -22.23 12.42 9.64
CA PRO A 9 -23.13 13.38 10.31
C PRO A 9 -23.37 13.04 11.78
N ASN A 10 -23.46 11.74 12.12
CA ASN A 10 -23.61 11.33 13.52
C ASN A 10 -22.37 11.64 14.36
N ALA A 11 -21.17 11.35 13.84
CA ALA A 11 -19.91 11.67 14.53
C ALA A 11 -19.75 13.19 14.77
N LEU A 12 -20.19 14.00 13.80
CA LEU A 12 -20.18 15.47 13.91
C LEU A 12 -21.16 15.94 14.99
N ARG A 13 -22.38 15.41 15.02
CA ARG A 13 -23.40 15.76 16.05
C ARG A 13 -22.99 15.36 17.47
N THR A 14 -22.22 14.29 17.62
CA THR A 14 -21.71 13.84 18.92
C THR A 14 -20.35 14.45 19.30
N SER A 15 -19.83 15.37 18.51
CA SER A 15 -18.53 16.01 18.79
C SER A 15 -18.60 16.90 20.03
N GLN A 16 -17.49 17.00 20.76
CA GLN A 16 -17.34 18.00 21.83
C GLN A 16 -17.13 19.42 21.29
N ASN A 17 -16.82 19.56 20.00
CA ASN A 17 -16.59 20.86 19.38
C ASN A 17 -17.93 21.45 18.88
N PRO A 18 -18.36 22.62 19.37
CA PRO A 18 -19.66 23.20 19.02
C PRO A 18 -19.79 23.52 17.52
N THR A 19 -18.69 23.92 16.86
CA THR A 19 -18.68 24.19 15.42
C THR A 19 -18.96 22.91 14.61
N LEU A 20 -18.40 21.77 15.04
CA LEU A 20 -18.63 20.48 14.38
C LEU A 20 -20.05 19.98 14.61
N VAL A 21 -20.61 20.22 15.80
CA VAL A 21 -22.01 19.93 16.08
C VAL A 21 -22.93 20.72 15.15
N THR A 22 -22.73 22.03 15.02
CA THR A 22 -23.50 22.87 14.08
C THR A 22 -23.40 22.39 12.64
N LEU A 23 -22.21 21.95 12.21
CA LEU A 23 -22.04 21.37 10.87
C LEU A 23 -22.80 20.04 10.72
N GLY A 24 -22.75 19.17 11.72
CA GLY A 24 -23.47 17.89 11.75
C GLY A 24 -24.99 18.05 11.75
N GLU A 25 -25.53 19.11 12.36
CA GLU A 25 -26.95 19.45 12.32
C GLU A 25 -27.40 19.92 10.93
N ARG A 26 -26.52 20.61 10.19
CA ARG A 26 -26.80 21.09 8.82
C ARG A 26 -26.66 20.00 7.76
N LEU A 27 -25.90 18.94 8.05
CA LEU A 27 -25.79 17.76 7.21
C LEU A 27 -26.99 16.85 7.44
N PHE A 28 -27.85 16.71 6.43
CA PHE A 28 -28.97 15.79 6.44
C PHE A 28 -28.68 14.64 5.48
N LEU A 29 -29.02 13.41 5.91
CA LEU A 29 -29.17 12.30 4.99
C LEU A 29 -30.63 12.28 4.55
N ASP A 30 -30.82 12.12 3.26
CA ASP A 30 -32.11 11.75 2.73
C ASP A 30 -32.43 10.31 3.14
N SER A 31 -33.45 10.13 3.99
CA SER A 31 -33.92 8.83 4.44
C SER A 31 -34.76 8.10 3.39
N ASP A 32 -35.23 8.82 2.36
CA ASP A 32 -36.11 8.32 1.30
C ASP A 32 -35.36 8.02 0.00
N LEU A 33 -34.07 7.67 0.09
CA LEU A 33 -33.25 7.26 -1.05
C LEU A 33 -33.92 6.13 -1.84
N ARG A 34 -34.47 6.47 -3.01
CA ARG A 34 -35.08 5.50 -3.92
C ARG A 34 -33.99 4.95 -4.84
N PRO A 35 -33.83 3.62 -4.94
CA PRO A 35 -32.81 3.04 -5.82
C PRO A 35 -32.95 3.46 -7.30
N ALA A 36 -34.19 3.70 -7.75
CA ALA A 36 -34.49 4.15 -9.11
C ALA A 36 -34.24 5.65 -9.34
N ASP A 37 -34.08 6.43 -8.27
CA ASP A 37 -33.83 7.86 -8.32
C ASP A 37 -32.93 8.26 -7.15
N PRO A 38 -31.61 7.97 -7.24
CA PRO A 38 -30.68 8.10 -6.12
C PRO A 38 -30.39 9.57 -5.73
N TYR A 39 -30.87 10.53 -6.53
CA TYR A 39 -30.64 11.96 -6.28
C TYR A 39 -31.94 12.77 -6.18
N GLY A 40 -33.05 12.27 -6.71
CA GLY A 40 -34.41 12.78 -6.55
C GLY A 40 -34.55 14.29 -6.33
N PHE A 41 -35.23 14.65 -5.24
CA PHE A 41 -35.52 16.04 -4.91
C PHE A 41 -34.26 16.83 -4.49
N LEU A 42 -33.16 16.17 -4.15
CA LEU A 42 -31.91 16.84 -3.72
C LEU A 42 -31.25 17.56 -4.89
N LEU A 43 -31.36 17.00 -6.10
CA LEU A 43 -30.78 17.57 -7.31
C LEU A 43 -31.48 18.90 -7.67
N THR A 44 -32.80 18.97 -7.52
CA THR A 44 -33.58 20.22 -7.69
C THR A 44 -33.14 21.27 -6.68
N LYS A 45 -33.07 20.92 -5.39
CA LYS A 45 -32.64 21.85 -4.34
C LYS A 45 -31.20 22.36 -4.52
N MET A 46 -30.33 21.52 -5.08
CA MET A 46 -28.97 21.92 -5.45
C MET A 46 -28.98 22.96 -6.57
N PHE A 47 -29.78 22.77 -7.62
CA PHE A 47 -29.89 23.74 -8.72
C PHE A 47 -30.52 25.07 -8.29
N GLU A 48 -31.41 25.04 -7.29
CA GLU A 48 -31.95 26.24 -6.65
C GLU A 48 -30.92 26.96 -5.75
N GLY A 49 -29.72 26.41 -5.58
CA GLY A 49 -28.65 27.01 -4.77
C GLY A 49 -28.87 26.93 -3.27
N THR A 50 -29.87 26.17 -2.81
CA THR A 50 -30.21 26.07 -1.38
C THR A 50 -29.43 24.97 -0.66
N HIS A 51 -28.89 23.99 -1.40
CA HIS A 51 -28.19 22.83 -0.85
C HIS A 51 -26.93 22.51 -1.65
N ALA A 52 -25.90 21.99 -0.99
CA ALA A 52 -24.72 21.42 -1.64
C ALA A 52 -24.81 19.88 -1.57
N LEU A 53 -24.73 19.22 -2.72
CA LEU A 53 -24.79 17.77 -2.79
C LEU A 53 -23.37 17.19 -2.63
N LEU A 54 -23.17 16.33 -1.64
CA LEU A 54 -21.88 15.69 -1.36
C LEU A 54 -21.96 14.19 -1.64
N VAL A 55 -21.62 13.79 -2.86
CA VAL A 55 -21.67 12.39 -3.29
C VAL A 55 -20.30 11.73 -3.10
N VAL A 56 -20.13 11.04 -1.98
CA VAL A 56 -18.85 10.38 -1.62
C VAL A 56 -18.42 9.36 -2.68
N GLY A 57 -19.38 8.65 -3.28
CA GLY A 57 -19.13 7.68 -4.35
C GLY A 57 -18.63 8.31 -5.65
N ASP A 58 -19.03 9.54 -5.95
CA ASP A 58 -18.68 10.19 -7.23
C ASP A 58 -17.27 10.74 -7.22
N TYR A 59 -16.77 11.24 -6.08
CA TYR A 59 -15.36 11.61 -5.99
C TYR A 59 -14.44 10.38 -6.12
N LEU A 60 -14.82 9.26 -5.51
CA LEU A 60 -14.08 8.01 -5.67
C LEU A 60 -14.12 7.53 -7.13
N ARG A 61 -15.29 7.54 -7.79
CA ARG A 61 -15.40 7.19 -9.22
C ARG A 61 -14.62 8.14 -10.12
N TYR A 62 -14.69 9.44 -9.87
CA TYR A 62 -13.96 10.45 -10.63
C TYR A 62 -12.46 10.26 -10.52
N THR A 63 -11.94 10.07 -9.29
CA THR A 63 -10.52 9.81 -9.07
C THR A 63 -10.07 8.47 -9.66
N GLN A 64 -10.91 7.42 -9.56
CA GLN A 64 -10.66 6.14 -10.21
C GLN A 64 -10.59 6.27 -11.74
N SER A 65 -11.55 6.97 -12.35
CA SER A 65 -11.58 7.25 -13.79
C SER A 65 -10.35 8.03 -14.25
N LYS A 66 -10.05 9.16 -13.57
CA LYS A 66 -8.88 10.01 -13.88
C LYS A 66 -7.55 9.25 -13.76
N LYS A 67 -7.45 8.33 -12.80
CA LYS A 67 -6.25 7.50 -12.57
C LYS A 67 -6.28 6.13 -13.27
N LYS A 68 -7.29 5.86 -14.11
CA LYS A 68 -7.47 4.58 -14.81
C LYS A 68 -7.49 3.35 -13.88
N ILE A 69 -8.00 3.53 -12.65
CA ILE A 69 -8.20 2.47 -11.65
C ILE A 69 -9.49 1.73 -12.03
N THR A 70 -9.38 0.47 -12.42
CA THR A 70 -10.51 -0.40 -12.78
C THR A 70 -11.00 -1.20 -11.57
N ARG A 71 -12.16 -1.88 -11.68
CA ARG A 71 -12.67 -2.80 -10.63
C ARG A 71 -11.68 -3.91 -10.24
N THR A 72 -10.70 -4.21 -11.09
CA THR A 72 -9.62 -5.19 -10.86
C THR A 72 -8.34 -4.57 -10.32
N THR A 73 -8.28 -3.24 -10.20
CA THR A 73 -7.16 -2.57 -9.54
C THR A 73 -7.30 -2.76 -8.04
N TYR A 74 -6.54 -3.71 -7.50
CA TYR A 74 -6.39 -3.89 -6.06
C TYR A 74 -5.82 -2.60 -5.47
N LEU A 75 -6.67 -1.83 -4.79
CA LEU A 75 -6.24 -0.82 -3.84
C LEU A 75 -5.63 -1.59 -2.67
N MET A 76 -4.33 -1.90 -2.76
CA MET A 76 -3.56 -2.34 -1.62
C MET A 76 -3.58 -1.16 -0.65
N ASN A 77 -4.48 -1.25 0.33
CA ASN A 77 -4.57 -0.31 1.42
C ASN A 77 -3.25 -0.47 2.17
N GLU A 78 -2.27 0.36 1.84
CA GLU A 78 -1.09 0.53 2.64
C GLU A 78 -1.60 1.12 3.96
N LYS A 79 -2.03 0.25 4.87
CA LYS A 79 -1.91 0.55 6.27
C LYS A 79 -0.43 0.80 6.46
N VAL A 80 -0.04 2.07 6.43
CA VAL A 80 1.11 2.55 7.16
C VAL A 80 0.77 2.25 8.63
N ARG A 81 0.90 0.98 9.01
CA ARG A 81 0.95 0.56 10.38
C ARG A 81 2.25 1.17 10.85
N GLY A 82 2.12 2.28 11.56
CA GLY A 82 3.21 3.16 11.99
C GLY A 82 4.22 2.54 12.94
N ASP A 83 4.42 1.22 12.90
CA ASP A 83 5.41 0.48 13.70
C ASP A 83 6.21 -0.52 12.84
N GLY A 84 6.06 -0.46 11.51
CA GLY A 84 6.77 -1.31 10.56
C GLY A 84 7.95 -0.61 9.89
N VAL A 85 8.73 0.19 10.63
CA VAL A 85 10.07 0.54 10.17
C VAL A 85 10.77 -0.80 9.96
N LEU A 86 11.09 -1.16 8.72
CA LEU A 86 11.95 -2.31 8.44
C LEU A 86 13.21 -2.08 9.28
N ASN A 87 13.31 -2.81 10.39
CA ASN A 87 14.37 -2.61 11.34
C ASN A 87 15.63 -3.04 10.59
N LEU A 88 16.48 -2.06 10.25
CA LEU A 88 17.70 -2.30 9.48
C LEU A 88 18.54 -3.41 10.11
N SER A 89 18.40 -3.64 11.42
CA SER A 89 18.97 -4.74 12.19
C SER A 89 18.63 -6.13 11.65
N HIS A 90 17.37 -6.39 11.26
CA HIS A 90 16.99 -7.69 10.70
C HIS A 90 17.57 -7.91 9.30
N LEU A 91 17.64 -6.84 8.50
CA LEU A 91 18.22 -6.91 7.16
C LEU A 91 19.76 -7.04 7.22
N GLN A 92 20.40 -6.41 8.21
CA GLN A 92 21.83 -6.52 8.47
C GLN A 92 22.28 -7.97 8.72
N VAL A 93 21.51 -8.75 9.49
CA VAL A 93 21.84 -10.17 9.74
C VAL A 93 21.85 -10.98 8.45
N ALA A 94 20.89 -10.73 7.54
CA ALA A 94 20.85 -11.40 6.24
C ALA A 94 22.07 -11.04 5.37
N PHE A 95 22.49 -9.76 5.37
CA PHE A 95 23.68 -9.33 4.64
C PHE A 95 24.99 -9.90 5.24
N ILE A 96 25.10 -9.99 6.56
CA ILE A 96 26.27 -10.58 7.24
C ILE A 96 26.40 -12.07 6.87
N LEU A 97 25.30 -12.82 6.90
CA LEU A 97 25.30 -14.23 6.51
C LEU A 97 25.68 -14.42 5.04
N LEU A 98 25.21 -13.53 4.16
CA LEU A 98 25.57 -13.55 2.73
C LEU A 98 27.07 -13.32 2.52
N VAL A 99 27.64 -12.30 3.18
CA VAL A 99 29.07 -11.97 3.06
C VAL A 99 29.95 -13.08 3.64
N LEU A 100 29.56 -13.67 4.77
CA LEU A 100 30.27 -14.82 5.35
C LEU A 100 30.20 -16.06 4.44
N GLY A 101 29.04 -16.33 3.84
CA GLY A 101 28.91 -17.44 2.89
C GLY A 101 29.82 -17.26 1.67
N LEU A 102 29.87 -16.05 1.13
CA LEU A 102 30.72 -15.72 -0.01
C LEU A 102 32.21 -15.80 0.33
N SER A 103 32.62 -15.34 1.51
CA SER A 103 34.04 -15.39 1.91
C SER A 103 34.53 -16.82 2.14
N VAL A 104 33.71 -17.68 2.76
CA VAL A 104 34.02 -19.11 2.95
C VAL A 104 34.12 -19.82 1.60
N SER A 105 33.16 -19.58 0.70
CA SER A 105 33.18 -20.17 -0.65
C SER A 105 34.44 -19.75 -1.42
N PHE A 106 34.80 -18.47 -1.36
CA PHE A 106 36.01 -17.95 -1.99
C PHE A 106 37.28 -18.59 -1.42
N LEU A 107 37.36 -18.75 -0.09
CA LEU A 107 38.51 -19.38 0.57
C LEU A 107 38.69 -20.84 0.13
N ILE A 108 37.59 -21.59 0.01
CA ILE A 108 37.61 -22.99 -0.47
C ILE A 108 38.14 -23.05 -1.90
N LEU A 109 37.66 -22.19 -2.80
CA LEU A 109 38.13 -22.14 -4.18
C LEU A 109 39.62 -21.76 -4.27
N LEU A 110 40.08 -20.84 -3.42
CA LEU A 110 41.48 -20.45 -3.36
C LEU A 110 42.37 -21.63 -2.92
N LEU A 111 41.95 -22.35 -1.87
CA LEU A 111 42.65 -23.53 -1.38
C LEU A 111 42.69 -24.66 -2.42
N GLU A 112 41.60 -24.89 -3.13
CA GLU A 112 41.58 -25.88 -4.23
C GLU A 112 42.57 -25.51 -5.33
N ARG A 113 42.64 -24.22 -5.69
CA ARG A 113 43.60 -23.72 -6.68
C ARG A 113 45.05 -23.87 -6.25
N LEU A 114 45.33 -23.68 -4.95
CA LEU A 114 46.69 -23.78 -4.41
C LEU A 114 47.15 -25.25 -4.21
N THR A 115 46.22 -26.16 -3.92
CA THR A 115 46.52 -27.58 -3.73
C THR A 115 46.65 -28.36 -5.04
N LYS A 116 46.04 -27.88 -6.13
CA LYS A 116 46.30 -28.39 -7.48
C LYS A 116 47.64 -27.86 -8.02
N THR A 117 48.75 -28.41 -7.55
CA THR A 117 50.02 -28.33 -8.29
C THR A 117 49.95 -29.25 -9.52
N PRO A 118 50.46 -28.82 -10.69
CA PRO A 118 50.53 -29.68 -11.86
C PRO A 118 51.49 -30.86 -11.59
N PRO A 119 51.18 -32.07 -12.06
CA PRO A 119 52.08 -33.21 -11.91
C PRO A 119 53.38 -32.92 -12.67
N TYR A 120 54.50 -33.02 -11.95
CA TYR A 120 55.84 -32.93 -12.50
C TYR A 120 55.97 -34.00 -13.59
N THR A 121 56.03 -33.57 -14.85
CA THR A 121 56.18 -34.50 -15.98
C THR A 121 57.66 -34.88 -16.04
N SER A 122 58.03 -35.96 -15.35
CA SER A 122 59.36 -36.56 -15.47
C SER A 122 59.54 -37.04 -16.91
N THR A 123 60.29 -36.28 -17.70
CA THR A 123 60.64 -36.66 -19.07
C THR A 123 61.81 -37.64 -18.98
N THR A 124 61.52 -38.93 -19.00
CA THR A 124 62.53 -39.99 -19.08
C THR A 124 63.11 -39.98 -20.50
N VAL A 125 64.28 -39.37 -20.67
CA VAL A 125 65.05 -39.47 -21.91
C VAL A 125 65.61 -40.89 -21.99
N VAL A 126 65.02 -41.73 -22.84
CA VAL A 126 65.58 -43.03 -23.21
C VAL A 126 66.63 -42.79 -24.28
N SER A 127 67.91 -42.97 -23.94
CA SER A 127 69.01 -43.04 -24.91
C SER A 127 68.97 -44.37 -25.65
N GLN A 128 68.97 -44.32 -26.98
CA GLN A 128 69.37 -45.44 -27.84
C GLN A 128 70.83 -45.27 -28.26
#